data_AF-A0A0C9TUZ8-F1
#
_entry.id   AF-A0A0C9TUZ8-F1
#
_cell.length_a   1.000
_cell.length_b   1.000
_cell.length_c   1.000
_cell.angle_alpha   90.00
_cell.angle_beta   90.00
_cell.angle_gamma   90.00
#
_symmetry.space_group_name_H-M   'P 1'
#
loop_
_entity.id
_entity.type
_entity.pdbx_description
1 polymer ?
#
loop_
_entity_poly.entity_id
_entity_poly.type
_entity_poly.pdbx_seq_one_letter_code
_entity_poly.pdbx_strand_id
1 'polypeptide(L)' 'MEDRAEMVAFLPKLTQLIRDGKLRPNRIKLWNGGLDAIQEGLDYMRQGKLSGEKIVYRICESSTVDG' A
#
# COMPACT_ATOMS: atom_id res chain seq x y z
N MET A 1 5.58 5.31 -25.01
CA MET A 1 4.79 6.50 -24.60
C MET A 1 3.31 6.17 -24.51
N GLU A 2 2.82 5.29 -25.38
CA GLU A 2 1.45 4.77 -25.41
C GLU A 2 1.01 4.09 -24.10
N ASP A 3 1.80 3.16 -23.54
CA ASP A 3 1.48 2.45 -22.28
C ASP A 3 1.16 3.38 -21.11
N ARG A 4 1.91 4.48 -20.98
CA ARG A 4 1.68 5.48 -19.92
C ARG A 4 0.36 6.21 -20.14
N ALA A 5 0.06 6.60 -21.38
CA ALA A 5 -1.17 7.31 -21.70
C ALA A 5 -2.40 6.43 -21.45
N GLU A 6 -2.33 5.16 -21.85
CA GLU A 6 -3.38 4.18 -21.57
C GLU A 6 -3.58 3.95 -20.08
N MET A 7 -2.49 3.80 -19.32
CA MET A 7 -2.57 3.64 -17.87
C MET A 7 -3.22 4.85 -17.19
N VAL A 8 -2.85 6.07 -17.60
CA VAL A 8 -3.47 7.30 -17.09
C VAL A 8 -4.97 7.31 -17.36
N ALA A 9 -5.40 6.93 -18.56
CA ALA A 9 -6.82 6.83 -18.92
C ALA A 9 -7.56 5.72 -18.15
N PHE A 10 -6.86 4.63 -17.79
CA PHE A 10 -7.43 3.50 -17.07
C PHE A 10 -7.63 3.75 -15.56
N LEU A 11 -6.75 4.51 -14.91
CA LEU A 11 -6.77 4.71 -13.45
C LEU A 11 -8.13 5.20 -12.89
N PRO A 12 -8.86 6.16 -13.50
CA PRO A 12 -10.19 6.55 -13.02
C PRO A 12 -11.21 5.41 -13.03
N LYS A 13 -11.14 4.53 -14.04
CA LYS A 13 -12.01 3.35 -14.14
C LYS A 13 -11.73 2.37 -13.01
N LEU A 14 -10.46 2.19 -12.63
CA LEU A 14 -10.06 1.35 -11.51
C LEU A 14 -10.70 1.81 -10.19
N THR A 15 -10.71 3.13 -9.92
CA THR A 15 -11.37 3.69 -8.73
C THR A 15 -12.87 3.37 -8.68
N GLN A 16 -13.57 3.47 -9.82
CA GLN A 16 -14.99 3.13 -9.88
C GLN A 16 -15.23 1.63 -9.62
N LEU A 17 -14.40 0.74 -10.17
CA LEU A 17 -14.54 -0.71 -9.96
C LEU A 17 -14.37 -1.10 -8.49
N ILE A 18 -13.46 -0.43 -7.77
CA ILE A 18 -13.27 -0.63 -6.33
C ILE A 18 -14.49 -0.11 -5.55
N ARG A 19 -14.98 1.10 -5.88
CA ARG A 19 -16.16 1.70 -5.23
C ARG A 19 -17.41 0.83 -5.40
N ASP A 20 -17.59 0.26 -6.58
CA ASP A 20 -18.70 -0.64 -6.92
C ASP A 20 -18.55 -2.04 -6.29
N GLY A 21 -17.42 -2.36 -5.65
CA GLY A 21 -17.13 -3.68 -5.09
C GLY A 21 -16.87 -4.78 -6.13
N LYS A 22 -16.78 -4.42 -7.43
CA LYS A 22 -16.47 -5.34 -8.55
C LYS A 22 -15.02 -5.79 -8.55
N LEU A 23 -14.14 -5.01 -7.93
CA LEU A 23 -12.74 -5.34 -7.69
C LEU A 23 -12.42 -5.17 -6.20
N ARG A 24 -11.86 -6.21 -5.58
CA ARG A 24 -11.40 -6.17 -4.19
C ARG A 24 -9.87 -6.18 -4.14
N PRO A 25 -9.23 -5.29 -3.37
CA PRO A 25 -7.78 -5.35 -3.17
C PRO A 25 -7.39 -6.58 -2.36
N ASN A 26 -6.10 -6.91 -2.37
CA ASN A 26 -5.55 -7.94 -1.48
C ASN A 26 -5.80 -7.59 -0.01
N ARG A 27 -5.87 -8.61 0.84
CA ARG A 27 -5.98 -8.42 2.31
C ARG A 27 -4.84 -7.55 2.81
N ILE A 28 -5.14 -6.63 3.71
CA ILE A 28 -4.17 -5.67 4.24
C ILE A 28 -3.51 -6.26 5.50
N LYS A 29 -2.18 -6.28 5.51
CA LYS A 29 -1.36 -6.44 6.71
C LYS A 29 -0.87 -5.07 7.14
N LEU A 30 -1.54 -4.46 8.13
CA LEU A 30 -1.12 -3.17 8.67
C LEU A 30 0.18 -3.36 9.46
N TRP A 31 1.21 -2.61 9.10
CA TRP A 31 2.52 -2.64 9.76
C TRP A 31 2.73 -1.40 10.60
N ASN A 32 3.17 -1.61 11.84
CA ASN A 32 3.37 -0.55 12.84
C ASN A 32 4.77 0.07 12.70
N GLY A 33 4.96 1.27 13.22
CA GLY A 33 6.27 1.96 13.22
C GLY A 33 6.50 2.92 12.04
N GLY A 34 5.47 3.20 11.23
CA GLY A 34 5.51 4.25 10.22
C GLY A 34 6.61 4.04 9.18
N LEU A 35 7.30 5.12 8.80
CA LEU A 35 8.37 5.07 7.80
C LEU A 35 9.62 4.36 8.32
N ASP A 36 9.92 4.46 9.62
CA ASP A 36 11.11 3.84 10.23
C ASP A 36 11.08 2.31 10.14
N ALA A 37 9.88 1.72 10.14
CA ALA A 37 9.69 0.27 10.07
C ALA A 37 9.67 -0.31 8.64
N ILE A 38 9.90 0.49 7.59
CA ILE A 38 9.85 0.01 6.20
C ILE A 38 10.82 -1.14 5.96
N GLN A 39 12.04 -1.03 6.50
CA GLN A 39 13.08 -2.04 6.30
C GLN A 39 12.66 -3.40 6.89
N GLU A 40 12.08 -3.40 8.08
CA GLU A 40 11.59 -4.60 8.75
C GLU A 40 10.50 -5.32 7.95
N GLY A 41 9.52 -4.58 7.42
CA GLY A 41 8.47 -5.19 6.61
C GLY A 41 8.97 -5.69 5.25
N LEU A 42 9.97 -5.04 4.65
CA LEU A 42 10.64 -5.56 3.45
C LEU A 42 11.39 -6.87 3.75
N ASP A 43 12.10 -6.95 4.87
CA ASP A 43 12.80 -8.16 5.28
C ASP A 43 11.83 -9.30 5.60
N TYR A 44 10.69 -9.01 6.25
CA TYR A 44 9.61 -9.98 6.46
C TYR A 44 9.10 -10.57 5.15
N MET A 45 8.93 -9.74 4.12
CA MET A 45 8.53 -10.17 2.78
C MET A 45 9.63 -11.02 2.10
N ARG A 46 10.90 -10.60 2.16
CA ARG A 46 12.04 -11.35 1.59
C ARG A 46 12.20 -12.74 2.19
N GLN A 47 11.89 -12.88 3.48
CA GLN A 47 11.92 -14.16 4.20
C GLN A 47 10.73 -15.08 3.85
N GLY A 48 9.85 -14.68 2.92
CA GLY A 48 8.70 -15.49 2.49
C GLY A 48 7.57 -15.59 3.52
N LYS A 49 7.58 -14.73 4.56
CA LYS A 49 6.59 -14.78 5.65
C LYS A 49 5.25 -14.13 5.30
N LEU A 50 5.20 -13.34 4.23
CA LEU A 50 3.98 -12.68 3.75
C LEU A 50 3.23 -13.59 2.77
N SER A 51 1.96 -13.91 3.06
CA SER A 51 1.16 -14.83 2.24
C SER A 51 -0.22 -14.26 1.91
N GLY A 52 -0.43 -13.92 0.62
CA GLY A 52 -1.73 -13.43 0.14
C GLY A 52 -2.19 -12.12 0.79
N GLU A 53 -1.24 -11.30 1.26
CA GLU A 53 -1.47 -10.03 1.94
C GLU A 53 -0.60 -8.93 1.34
N LYS A 54 -1.03 -7.67 1.49
CA LYS A 54 -0.26 -6.48 1.17
C LYS A 54 0.14 -5.79 2.47
N ILE A 55 1.45 -5.61 2.69
CA ILE A 55 1.97 -4.76 3.78
C ILE A 55 1.61 -3.30 3.48
N VAL A 56 0.97 -2.64 4.44
CA VAL A 56 0.58 -1.22 4.37
C VAL A 56 1.03 -0.53 5.66
N TYR A 57 1.65 0.64 5.54
CA TYR A 57 2.08 1.46 6.66
C TYR A 57 1.11 2.62 6.83
N ARG A 58 0.69 2.89 8.07
CA ARG A 58 0.01 4.15 8.40
C ARG A 58 1.07 5.16 8.80
N ILE A 59 1.17 6.24 8.04
CA ILE A 59 1.99 7.39 8.39
C ILE A 59 1.11 8.28 9.27
N CYS A 60 1.33 8.24 10.58
CA CYS A 60 0.87 9.31 11.46
C CYS A 60 1.98 10.36 11.47
N GLU A 61 1.64 11.65 11.33
CA GLU A 61 2.59 12.69 11.68
C GLU A 61 3.02 12.45 13.14
N SER A 62 4.32 12.29 13.37
CA SER A 62 4.84 12.37 14.73
C SER A 62 4.56 13.79 15.19
N SER A 63 3.70 13.95 16.20
CA SER A 63 3.68 15.16 16.99
C SER A 63 5.11 15.46 17.40
N THR A 64 5.67 16.56 16.90
CA THR A 64 6.93 17.11 17.38
C THR A 64 6.80 17.31 18.89
N VAL A 65 7.45 16.42 19.63
CA VAL A 65 7.72 16.41 21.07
C VAL A 65 9.25 16.34 21.07
N ASP A 66 10.07 17.26 21.55
CA ASP A 66 9.97 18.49 22.35
C ASP A 66 11.08 19.44 21.80
N GLY A 67 11.20 20.72 22.16
CA GLY A 67 11.63 21.21 23.47
C GLY A 67 12.75 22.23 23.27
#